data_AF-A0A953DXJ0-F1
#
_entry.id   AF-A0A953DXJ0-F1
#
_cell.length_a   1.000
_cell.length_b   1.000
_cell.length_c   1.000
_cell.angle_alpha   90.00
_cell.angle_beta   90.00
_cell.angle_gamma   90.00
#
_symmetry.space_group_name_H-M   'P 1'
#
loop_
_entity.id
_entity.type
_entity.pdbx_description
1 polymer ?
#
loop_
_entity_poly.entity_id
_entity_poly.type
_entity_poly.pdbx_seq_one_letter_code
_entity_poly.pdbx_strand_id
1 'polypeptide(L)'
;PIVLNLASNRQLMNYSFDPLDLVNTYGAFGTVGRERYEIIFEGTHDARITGETQWKEYEFKAKPGDPDRRPPFIAPYQPRIDWQIWFAAMASPADYPWTLHFVWKLLHNDPGTLSLLANNPFPDAPPHYIRARLYRYRFAPLGKRTWWQREPIGEWLPALSIDDAEFRRALRAMHWLD
;
A
#
# COMPACT_ATOMS: atom_id res chain seq x y z
N PRO A 1 -28.64 18.17 -14.64
CA PRO A 1 -27.21 18.44 -14.31
C PRO A 1 -26.55 17.30 -13.52
N ILE A 2 -27.09 16.91 -12.36
CA ILE A 2 -26.49 15.88 -11.49
C ILE A 2 -26.50 14.50 -12.15
N VAL A 3 -27.64 14.07 -12.71
CA VAL A 3 -27.75 12.79 -13.42
C VAL A 3 -26.83 12.74 -14.64
N LEU A 4 -26.69 13.86 -15.36
CA LEU A 4 -25.74 14.00 -16.47
C LEU A 4 -24.29 13.91 -15.99
N ASN A 5 -23.98 14.48 -14.81
CA ASN A 5 -22.67 14.35 -14.19
C ASN A 5 -22.36 12.90 -13.80
N LEU A 6 -23.34 12.17 -13.22
CA LEU A 6 -23.17 10.75 -12.86
C LEU A 6 -22.97 9.85 -14.07
N ALA A 7 -23.62 10.15 -15.19
CA ALA A 7 -23.45 9.40 -16.45
C ALA A 7 -22.20 9.81 -17.25
N SER A 8 -21.49 10.87 -16.84
CA SER A 8 -20.31 11.38 -17.54
C SER A 8 -19.06 10.56 -17.22
N ASN A 9 -18.20 10.39 -18.23
CA ASN A 9 -16.83 9.87 -18.05
C ASN A 9 -15.86 10.91 -17.45
N ARG A 10 -16.31 12.15 -17.25
CA ARG A 10 -15.57 13.26 -16.63
C ARG A 10 -16.47 13.90 -15.58
N GLN A 11 -16.68 13.20 -14.47
CA GLN A 11 -17.57 13.72 -13.42
C GLN A 11 -16.88 14.89 -12.71
N LEU A 12 -17.60 15.99 -12.53
CA LEU A 12 -17.22 17.06 -11.61
C LEU A 12 -17.28 16.51 -10.18
N MET A 13 -16.18 16.64 -9.45
CA MET A 13 -16.02 16.20 -8.06
C MET A 13 -16.00 17.41 -7.13
N ASN A 14 -16.54 17.24 -5.91
CA ASN A 14 -16.61 18.32 -4.91
C ASN A 14 -17.21 19.62 -5.48
N TYR A 15 -18.13 19.46 -6.44
CA TYR A 15 -18.81 20.54 -7.12
C TYR A 15 -20.23 20.67 -6.58
N SER A 16 -20.66 21.90 -6.43
CA SER A 16 -22.01 22.26 -6.01
C SER A 16 -22.84 22.73 -7.18
N PHE A 17 -24.07 22.21 -7.29
CA PHE A 17 -25.00 22.56 -8.37
C PHE A 17 -25.99 23.66 -7.97
N ASP A 18 -25.88 24.19 -6.75
CA ASP A 18 -26.71 25.25 -6.23
C ASP A 18 -25.91 26.21 -5.33
N PRO A 19 -26.34 27.47 -5.16
CA PRO A 19 -25.60 28.46 -4.36
C PRO A 19 -25.48 28.15 -2.87
N LEU A 20 -26.25 27.19 -2.34
CA LEU A 20 -26.29 26.84 -0.92
C LEU A 20 -25.58 25.52 -0.61
N ASP A 21 -24.94 24.90 -1.60
CA ASP A 21 -24.22 23.63 -1.48
C ASP A 21 -25.06 22.44 -0.99
N LEU A 22 -26.39 22.52 -1.15
CA LEU A 22 -27.32 21.47 -0.74
C LEU A 22 -27.25 20.24 -1.65
N VAL A 23 -26.88 20.45 -2.92
CA VAL A 23 -26.81 19.43 -3.95
C VAL A 23 -25.42 19.44 -4.56
N ASN A 24 -24.58 18.55 -4.05
CA ASN A 24 -23.16 18.50 -4.38
C ASN A 24 -22.68 17.07 -4.70
N THR A 25 -21.45 17.00 -5.20
CA THR A 25 -20.74 15.76 -5.56
C THR A 25 -19.59 15.47 -4.59
N TYR A 26 -19.85 15.65 -3.30
CA TYR A 26 -18.85 15.38 -2.26
C TYR A 26 -18.47 13.89 -2.24
N GLY A 27 -17.17 13.60 -2.34
CA GLY A 27 -16.63 12.25 -2.19
C GLY A 27 -16.74 11.31 -3.41
N ALA A 28 -17.24 11.78 -4.56
CA ALA A 28 -17.25 10.98 -5.78
C ALA A 28 -15.88 11.04 -6.48
N PHE A 29 -15.24 9.90 -6.76
CA PHE A 29 -14.07 9.84 -7.65
C PHE A 29 -14.52 9.89 -9.11
N GLY A 30 -14.42 11.06 -9.73
CA GLY A 30 -14.97 11.34 -11.06
C GLY A 30 -14.25 10.68 -12.23
N THR A 31 -13.10 10.03 -11.98
CA THR A 31 -12.46 9.11 -12.89
C THR A 31 -11.80 7.97 -12.09
N VAL A 32 -11.78 6.76 -12.67
CA VAL A 32 -11.08 5.61 -12.09
C VAL A 32 -9.81 5.36 -12.91
N GLY A 33 -8.66 5.44 -12.26
CA GLY A 33 -7.37 5.15 -12.89
C GLY A 33 -7.30 3.71 -13.41
N ARG A 34 -6.71 3.54 -14.60
CA ARG A 34 -6.44 2.20 -15.19
C ARG A 34 -5.14 1.58 -14.68
N GLU A 35 -4.29 2.39 -14.07
CA GLU A 35 -3.01 2.00 -13.49
C GLU A 35 -3.05 2.29 -11.99
N ARG A 36 -2.38 1.45 -11.21
CA ARG A 36 -2.24 1.61 -9.77
C ARG A 36 -0.79 1.43 -9.37
N TYR A 37 -0.23 2.42 -8.70
CA TYR A 37 1.05 2.28 -8.02
C TYR A 37 0.79 1.64 -6.66
N GLU A 38 1.55 0.61 -6.33
CA GLU A 38 1.36 -0.16 -5.10
C GLU A 38 2.72 -0.42 -4.46
N ILE A 39 2.79 -0.16 -3.15
CA ILE A 39 3.95 -0.49 -2.33
C ILE A 39 3.80 -1.94 -1.85
N ILE A 40 4.84 -2.73 -2.07
CA ILE A 40 4.96 -4.11 -1.61
C ILE A 40 6.07 -4.16 -0.56
N PHE A 41 5.72 -4.58 0.65
CA PHE A 41 6.68 -4.79 1.73
C PHE A 41 7.20 -6.22 1.66
N GLU A 42 8.52 -6.36 1.73
CA GLU A 42 9.19 -7.64 1.61
C GLU A 42 10.14 -7.80 2.78
N GLY A 43 10.14 -8.99 3.40
CA GLY A 43 11.11 -9.34 4.43
C GLY A 43 12.09 -10.40 3.97
N THR A 44 13.16 -10.59 4.74
CA THR A 44 14.06 -11.75 4.62
C THR A 44 14.65 -12.13 5.99
N HIS A 45 14.94 -13.41 6.18
CA HIS A 45 15.70 -13.93 7.33
C HIS A 45 17.21 -13.93 7.09
N ASP A 46 17.67 -13.60 5.88
CA ASP A 46 19.09 -13.60 5.56
C ASP A 46 19.83 -12.61 6.48
N ALA A 47 20.95 -13.05 7.05
CA ALA A 47 21.77 -12.20 7.91
C ALA A 47 22.55 -11.12 7.13
N ARG A 48 22.70 -11.28 5.81
CA ARG A 48 23.36 -10.32 4.93
C ARG A 48 22.64 -10.29 3.59
N ILE A 49 22.42 -9.09 3.07
CA ILE A 49 21.81 -8.90 1.76
C ILE A 49 22.84 -9.16 0.67
N THR A 50 22.52 -10.09 -0.23
CA THR A 50 23.32 -10.46 -1.40
C THR A 50 22.43 -10.50 -2.65
N GLY A 51 23.01 -10.78 -3.81
CA GLY A 51 22.23 -10.98 -5.05
C GLY A 51 21.32 -12.22 -5.02
N GLU A 52 21.57 -13.16 -4.12
CA GLU A 52 20.81 -14.42 -3.98
C GLU A 52 19.73 -14.34 -2.88
N THR A 53 19.65 -13.20 -2.18
CA THR A 53 18.75 -13.04 -1.03
C THR A 53 17.30 -13.22 -1.42
N GLN A 54 16.64 -14.12 -0.70
CA GLN A 54 15.24 -14.44 -0.92
C GLN A 54 14.35 -13.49 -0.12
N TRP A 55 13.49 -12.77 -0.84
CA TRP A 55 12.54 -11.82 -0.27
C TRP A 55 11.13 -12.40 -0.30
N LYS A 56 10.42 -12.31 0.82
CA LYS A 56 9.02 -12.77 0.94
C LYS A 56 8.09 -11.59 1.14
N GLU A 57 7.04 -11.53 0.32
CA GLU A 57 6.06 -10.44 0.31
C GLU A 57 5.04 -10.57 1.45
N TYR A 58 4.80 -9.45 2.14
CA TYR A 58 3.63 -9.27 2.98
C TYR A 58 2.43 -8.90 2.11
N GLU A 59 1.34 -9.61 2.31
CA GLU A 59 0.08 -9.43 1.62
C GLU A 59 -0.91 -8.63 2.46
N PHE A 60 -1.62 -7.72 1.79
CA PHE A 60 -2.66 -6.90 2.38
C PHE A 60 -4.03 -7.49 2.05
N LYS A 61 -5.05 -7.14 2.81
CA LYS A 61 -6.36 -7.82 2.74
C LYS A 61 -7.13 -7.54 1.46
N ALA A 62 -6.97 -6.35 0.89
CA ALA A 62 -7.81 -5.86 -0.20
C ALA A 62 -7.06 -5.23 -1.36
N LYS A 63 -5.96 -4.51 -1.10
CA LYS A 63 -5.21 -3.87 -2.18
C LYS A 63 -4.57 -4.91 -3.11
N PRO A 64 -4.21 -4.54 -4.36
CA PRO A 64 -3.44 -5.41 -5.23
C PRO A 64 -2.12 -5.88 -4.57
N GLY A 65 -1.76 -7.12 -4.86
CA GLY A 65 -0.59 -7.83 -4.34
C GLY A 65 -0.28 -8.97 -5.32
N ASP A 66 -0.41 -10.22 -4.87
CA ASP A 66 -0.37 -11.40 -5.75
C ASP A 66 -1.20 -11.20 -7.06
N PRO A 67 -0.57 -11.25 -8.24
CA PRO A 67 -1.25 -11.13 -9.53
C PRO A 67 -2.35 -12.16 -9.80
N ASP A 68 -2.28 -13.33 -9.16
CA ASP A 68 -3.29 -14.38 -9.26
C ASP A 68 -4.46 -14.17 -8.28
N ARG A 69 -4.34 -13.23 -7.32
CA ARG A 69 -5.41 -12.92 -6.39
C ARG A 69 -6.50 -12.07 -7.04
N ARG A 70 -7.72 -12.61 -7.04
CA ARG A 70 -8.94 -11.87 -7.43
C ARG A 70 -9.14 -10.65 -6.52
N PRO A 71 -9.48 -9.47 -7.08
CA PRO A 71 -9.88 -8.31 -6.27
C PRO A 71 -11.11 -8.65 -5.41
N PRO A 72 -11.07 -8.40 -4.09
CA PRO A 72 -12.21 -8.67 -3.22
C PRO A 72 -13.28 -7.60 -3.34
N PHE A 73 -14.51 -7.95 -2.99
CA PHE A 73 -15.56 -6.98 -2.73
C PHE A 73 -15.47 -6.52 -1.28
N ILE A 74 -15.15 -5.24 -1.06
CA ILE A 74 -14.87 -4.71 0.28
C ILE A 74 -15.99 -3.83 0.84
N ALA A 75 -16.99 -3.44 0.05
CA ALA A 75 -18.09 -2.65 0.60
C ALA A 75 -18.91 -3.50 1.60
N PRO A 76 -19.33 -2.94 2.75
CA PRO A 76 -19.17 -1.55 3.18
C PRO A 76 -17.88 -1.27 3.99
N TYR A 77 -17.08 -2.28 4.33
CA TYR A 77 -15.88 -2.15 5.17
C TYR A 77 -14.59 -2.00 4.34
N GLN A 78 -14.07 -0.78 4.22
CA GLN A 78 -12.83 -0.50 3.50
C GLN A 78 -11.61 -0.63 4.45
N PRO A 79 -10.70 -1.59 4.26
CA PRO A 79 -9.54 -1.73 5.14
C PRO A 79 -8.68 -0.47 5.13
N ARG A 80 -8.52 0.15 6.30
CA ARG A 80 -7.93 1.48 6.40
C ARG A 80 -6.46 1.49 6.00
N ILE A 81 -5.70 0.46 6.37
CA ILE A 81 -4.27 0.39 6.06
C ILE A 81 -4.03 0.22 4.56
N ASP A 82 -4.82 -0.62 3.88
CA ASP A 82 -4.78 -0.80 2.43
C ASP A 82 -5.00 0.52 1.70
N TRP A 83 -5.97 1.31 2.17
CA TRP A 83 -6.28 2.62 1.64
C TRP A 83 -5.16 3.64 1.90
N GLN A 84 -4.55 3.62 3.09
CA GLN A 84 -3.41 4.49 3.42
C GLN A 84 -2.17 4.17 2.56
N ILE A 85 -1.91 2.89 2.30
CA ILE A 85 -0.81 2.48 1.41
C ILE A 85 -1.05 2.92 -0.03
N TRP A 86 -2.28 2.88 -0.52
CA TRP A 86 -2.62 3.38 -1.85
C TRP A 86 -2.26 4.86 -2.02
N PHE A 87 -2.54 5.70 -1.02
CA PHE A 87 -2.10 7.09 -1.04
C PHE A 87 -0.59 7.25 -0.90
N ALA A 88 0.03 6.49 0.00
CA ALA A 88 1.48 6.53 0.18
C ALA A 88 2.20 6.25 -1.14
N ALA A 89 1.74 5.28 -1.93
CA ALA A 89 2.32 4.90 -3.23
C ALA A 89 2.31 6.03 -4.29
N MET A 90 1.58 7.12 -4.08
CA MET A 90 1.53 8.29 -4.97
C MET A 90 2.43 9.44 -4.54
N ALA A 91 3.13 9.32 -3.41
CA ALA A 91 3.89 10.40 -2.79
C ALA A 91 5.36 10.01 -2.60
N SER A 92 5.97 10.35 -1.47
CA SER A 92 7.28 9.86 -1.04
C SER A 92 7.23 9.29 0.39
N PRO A 93 8.23 8.50 0.81
CA PRO A 93 8.36 8.09 2.21
C PRO A 93 8.41 9.25 3.20
N ALA A 94 8.93 10.42 2.78
CA ALA A 94 9.00 11.61 3.63
C ALA A 94 7.62 12.23 3.90
N ASP A 95 6.70 12.12 2.94
CA ASP A 95 5.31 12.59 3.09
C ASP A 95 4.45 11.61 3.92
N TYR A 96 4.83 10.33 3.95
CA TYR A 96 4.15 9.26 4.67
C TYR A 96 5.09 8.55 5.66
N PRO A 97 5.64 9.27 6.65
CA PRO A 97 6.69 8.74 7.52
C PRO A 97 6.21 7.58 8.40
N TRP A 98 4.89 7.43 8.62
CA TRP A 98 4.34 6.31 9.39
C TRP A 98 4.70 4.94 8.77
N THR A 99 5.03 4.89 7.48
CA THR A 99 5.52 3.68 6.81
C THR A 99 6.83 3.17 7.40
N LEU A 100 7.68 4.06 7.94
CA LEU A 100 8.88 3.69 8.70
C LEU A 100 8.52 3.00 10.01
N HIS A 101 7.52 3.51 10.74
CA HIS A 101 7.03 2.85 11.96
C HIS A 101 6.39 1.49 11.63
N PHE A 102 5.65 1.41 10.52
CA PHE A 102 5.08 0.15 10.04
C PHE A 102 6.16 -0.90 9.78
N VAL A 103 7.26 -0.52 9.10
CA VAL A 103 8.44 -1.40 8.93
C VAL A 103 9.04 -1.82 10.27
N TRP A 104 9.22 -0.89 11.21
CA TRP A 104 9.72 -1.21 12.55
C TRP A 104 8.86 -2.27 13.24
N LYS A 105 7.53 -2.12 13.17
CA LYS A 105 6.57 -3.05 13.76
C LYS A 105 6.62 -4.43 13.11
N LEU A 106 6.79 -4.50 11.79
CA LEU A 106 6.97 -5.77 11.09
C LEU A 106 8.31 -6.45 11.45
N LEU A 107 9.39 -5.69 11.62
CA LEU A 107 10.68 -6.20 12.11
C LEU A 107 10.61 -6.77 13.54
N HIS A 108 9.51 -6.53 14.26
CA HIS A 108 9.24 -7.08 15.60
C HIS A 108 8.09 -8.08 15.62
N ASN A 109 7.53 -8.47 14.46
CA ASN A 109 6.33 -9.31 14.37
C ASN A 109 5.18 -8.79 15.27
N ASP A 110 4.99 -7.48 15.35
CA ASP A 110 3.97 -6.87 16.19
C ASP A 110 2.57 -7.41 15.86
N PRO A 111 1.85 -8.07 16.80
CA PRO A 111 0.59 -8.73 16.50
C PRO A 111 -0.50 -7.78 16.01
N GLY A 112 -0.54 -6.55 16.52
CA GLY A 112 -1.48 -5.53 16.09
C GLY A 112 -1.29 -5.18 14.62
N THR A 113 -0.04 -4.97 14.21
CA THR A 113 0.35 -4.66 12.83
C THR A 113 0.08 -5.85 11.91
N LEU A 114 0.46 -7.06 12.32
CA LEU A 114 0.21 -8.28 11.56
C LEU A 114 -1.30 -8.57 11.40
N SER A 115 -2.13 -8.21 12.38
CA SER A 115 -3.59 -8.36 12.28
C SER A 115 -4.21 -7.52 11.16
N LEU A 116 -3.52 -6.49 10.68
CA LEU A 116 -3.95 -5.66 9.56
C LEU A 116 -3.63 -6.28 8.20
N LEU A 117 -2.73 -7.26 8.16
CA LEU A 117 -2.29 -7.94 6.95
C LEU A 117 -3.09 -9.23 6.69
N ALA A 118 -2.99 -9.73 5.46
CA ALA A 118 -3.61 -10.99 5.04
C ALA A 118 -2.75 -12.20 5.36
N ASN A 119 -1.43 -12.04 5.45
CA ASN A 119 -0.50 -13.08 5.82
C ASN A 119 0.62 -12.55 6.73
N ASN A 120 1.32 -13.50 7.35
CA ASN A 120 2.66 -13.28 7.88
C ASN A 120 3.60 -14.33 7.24
N PRO A 121 4.52 -13.95 6.33
CA PRO A 121 5.50 -14.86 5.74
C PRO A 121 6.59 -15.31 6.71
N PHE A 122 6.62 -14.77 7.94
CA PHE A 122 7.60 -14.98 8.99
C PHE A 122 6.94 -15.39 10.33
N PRO A 123 6.23 -16.53 10.39
CA PRO A 123 5.45 -16.91 11.57
C PRO A 123 6.31 -17.29 12.79
N ASP A 124 7.47 -17.89 12.57
CA ASP A 124 8.30 -18.45 13.65
C ASP A 124 9.26 -17.44 14.30
N ALA A 125 9.77 -16.49 13.50
CA ALA A 125 10.69 -15.45 13.94
C ALA A 125 10.57 -14.23 13.01
N PRO A 126 10.73 -12.99 13.52
CA PRO A 126 10.67 -11.79 12.68
C PRO A 126 11.79 -11.77 11.63
N PRO A 127 11.59 -11.08 10.49
CA PRO A 127 12.63 -10.92 9.49
C PRO A 127 13.79 -10.05 10.01
N HIS A 128 15.00 -10.26 9.48
CA HIS A 128 16.17 -9.43 9.77
C HIS A 128 16.13 -8.09 9.02
N TYR A 129 15.64 -8.13 7.78
CA TYR A 129 15.50 -6.95 6.95
C TYR A 129 14.08 -6.87 6.39
N ILE A 130 13.59 -5.64 6.28
CA ILE A 130 12.39 -5.32 5.52
C ILE A 130 12.71 -4.20 4.55
N ARG A 131 12.29 -4.36 3.29
CA ARG A 131 12.33 -3.31 2.28
C ARG A 131 10.93 -3.04 1.75
N ALA A 132 10.77 -1.94 1.04
CA ALA A 132 9.54 -1.65 0.31
C ALA A 132 9.85 -1.38 -1.16
N ARG A 133 9.09 -2.02 -2.05
CA ARG A 133 9.25 -1.92 -3.51
C ARG A 133 8.02 -1.26 -4.10
N LEU A 134 8.22 -0.40 -5.09
CA LEU A 134 7.14 0.23 -5.84
C LEU A 134 6.87 -0.55 -7.12
N TYR A 135 5.62 -0.94 -7.33
CA TYR A 135 5.17 -1.63 -8.53
C TYR A 135 4.04 -0.86 -9.19
N ARG A 136 3.97 -0.94 -10.52
CA ARG A 136 2.81 -0.48 -11.29
C ARG A 136 1.96 -1.69 -11.68
N TYR A 137 0.70 -1.66 -11.25
CA TYR A 137 -0.32 -2.66 -11.50
C TYR A 137 -1.30 -2.18 -12.56
N ARG A 138 -1.72 -3.10 -13.42
CA ARG A 138 -2.82 -2.95 -14.37
C ARG A 138 -3.65 -4.23 -14.37
N PHE A 139 -4.95 -4.13 -14.66
CA PHE A 139 -5.75 -5.34 -14.88
C PHE A 139 -5.19 -6.15 -16.05
N ALA A 140 -5.15 -7.46 -15.88
CA ALA A 140 -4.76 -8.34 -16.98
C ALA A 140 -5.81 -8.27 -18.11
N PRO A 141 -5.39 -8.37 -19.39
CA PRO A 141 -6.33 -8.49 -20.50
C PRO A 141 -7.26 -9.71 -20.34
N LEU A 142 -8.47 -9.60 -20.89
CA LEU A 142 -9.43 -10.71 -20.93
C LEU A 142 -8.78 -11.97 -21.54
N GLY A 143 -9.04 -13.13 -20.93
CA GLY A 143 -8.50 -14.42 -21.36
C GLY A 143 -7.16 -14.82 -20.70
N LYS A 144 -6.54 -13.96 -19.90
CA LYS A 144 -5.43 -14.35 -19.01
C LYS A 144 -5.95 -15.03 -17.73
N ARG A 145 -5.13 -15.89 -17.14
CA ARG A 145 -5.44 -16.57 -15.85
C ARG A 145 -5.20 -15.68 -14.63
N THR A 146 -4.25 -14.76 -14.71
CA THR A 146 -3.97 -13.77 -13.66
C THR A 146 -5.02 -12.65 -13.69
N TRP A 147 -5.27 -12.01 -12.56
CA TRP A 147 -6.14 -10.84 -12.47
C TRP A 147 -5.38 -9.54 -12.73
N TRP A 148 -4.10 -9.52 -12.37
CA TRP A 148 -3.24 -8.35 -12.51
C TRP A 148 -2.02 -8.65 -13.38
N GLN A 149 -1.47 -7.59 -13.94
CA GLN A 149 -0.10 -7.52 -14.42
C GLN A 149 0.61 -6.49 -13.55
N ARG A 150 1.82 -6.81 -13.11
CA ARG A 150 2.65 -5.90 -12.33
C ARG A 150 4.04 -5.79 -12.93
N GLU A 151 4.62 -4.61 -12.83
CA GLU A 151 5.99 -4.32 -13.24
C GLU A 151 6.70 -3.54 -12.13
N PRO A 152 7.97 -3.88 -11.82
CA PRO A 152 8.74 -3.16 -10.84
C PRO A 152 9.08 -1.77 -11.38
N ILE A 153 8.80 -0.74 -10.60
CA ILE A 153 9.14 0.65 -10.93
C ILE A 153 10.45 1.03 -10.23
N GLY A 154 10.61 0.64 -8.98
CA GLY A 154 11.80 0.99 -8.22
C GLY A 154 11.71 0.60 -6.76
N GLU A 155 12.68 1.11 -6.01
CA GLU A 155 12.70 1.02 -4.56
C GLU A 155 11.86 2.16 -3.96
N TRP A 156 11.04 1.81 -2.96
CA TRP A 156 10.27 2.78 -2.19
C TRP A 156 10.95 3.09 -0.85
N LEU A 157 11.37 2.05 -0.13
CA LEU A 157 12.23 2.14 1.03
C LEU A 157 13.41 1.18 0.84
N PRO A 158 14.62 1.57 1.27
CA PRO A 158 15.76 0.66 1.29
C PRO A 158 15.48 -0.51 2.25
N ALA A 159 16.34 -1.51 2.22
CA ALA A 159 16.29 -2.57 3.22
C ALA A 159 16.72 -2.03 4.59
N LEU A 160 15.77 -1.99 5.52
CA LEU A 160 15.95 -1.52 6.89
C LEU A 160 16.02 -2.72 7.84
N SER A 161 16.87 -2.62 8.86
CA SER A 161 16.94 -3.59 9.96
C SER A 161 16.82 -2.89 11.30
N ILE A 162 16.59 -3.66 12.36
CA ILE A 162 16.57 -3.15 13.73
C ILE A 162 17.91 -2.53 14.17
N ASP A 163 19.00 -2.91 13.50
CA ASP A 163 20.37 -2.47 13.80
C ASP A 163 20.80 -1.23 13.02
N ASP A 164 19.96 -0.75 12.09
CA ASP A 164 20.22 0.47 11.32
C ASP A 164 20.14 1.71 12.23
N ALA A 165 21.29 2.34 12.47
CA ALA A 165 21.40 3.51 13.34
C ALA A 165 20.65 4.73 12.81
N GLU A 166 20.60 4.94 11.49
CA GLU A 166 19.90 6.07 10.89
C GLU A 166 18.39 5.88 10.95
N PHE A 167 17.92 4.66 10.69
CA PHE A 167 16.53 4.29 10.83
C PHE A 167 16.03 4.51 12.27
N ARG A 168 16.77 4.03 13.27
CA ARG A 168 16.43 4.25 14.68
C ARG A 168 16.45 5.73 15.06
N ARG A 169 17.40 6.50 14.54
CA ARG A 169 17.47 7.95 14.76
C ARG A 169 16.22 8.65 14.22
N ALA A 170 15.78 8.28 13.01
CA ALA A 170 14.55 8.82 12.42
C ALA A 170 13.32 8.49 13.26
N LEU A 171 13.17 7.24 13.69
CA LEU A 171 12.02 6.82 14.51
C LEU A 171 11.99 7.50 15.90
N ARG A 172 13.15 7.70 16.54
CA ARG A 172 13.24 8.46 17.80
C ARG A 172 12.85 9.93 17.62
N ALA A 173 13.30 10.56 16.53
CA ALA A 173 12.93 11.94 16.23
C ALA A 173 11.42 12.12 16.03
N MET A 174 10.72 11.04 15.66
CA MET A 174 9.25 11.00 15.51
C MET A 174 8.53 10.47 16.76
N HIS A 175 9.24 10.24 17.88
CA HIS A 175 8.70 9.69 19.13
C HIS A 175 7.99 8.32 18.95
N TRP A 176 8.54 7.44 18.10
CA TRP A 176 8.02 6.08 17.89
C TRP A 176 8.88 4.97 18.51
N LEU A 177 10.09 5.31 18.93
CA LEU A 177 10.91 4.47 19.80
C LEU A 177 11.00 5.20 21.12
N ASP A 178 10.28 4.70 22.12
CA ASP A 178 10.39 5.18 23.50
C ASP A 178 11.86 5.13 23.99
#